data_AF-A0A1W1U9R1-F1
#
_entry.id   AF-A0A1W1U9R1-F1
#
_cell.length_a   1.000
_cell.length_b   1.000
_cell.length_c   1.000
_cell.angle_alpha   90.00
_cell.angle_beta   90.00
_cell.angle_gamma   90.00
#
_symmetry.space_group_name_H-M   'P 1'
#
loop_
_entity.id
_entity.type
_entity.pdbx_description
1 polymer ?
#
loop_
_entity_poly.entity_id
_entity_poly.type
_entity_poly.pdbx_seq_one_letter_code
_entity_poly.pdbx_strand_id
1 'polypeptide(L)'
;MSRLEKLQRRLEAIEELEKNATPSERVFLQETRARYERAALTSAQSGPQEQNAEALARSLDQGIHGLHSLNYQLSKPDLDPYWVTYLQDQVKRYEVGIQHLREQLDALGHVYVPPIPDEPKMQAEEEREGVEERLRERETLLELTQAWAERHGTDAQVAGDLKRLAEEIEGLRARL
;
A
#
# COMPACT_ATOMS: atom_id res chain seq x y z
N MET A 1 -4.39 -22.53 6.32
CA MET A 1 -3.13 -21.88 5.90
C MET A 1 -2.92 -20.61 6.67
N SER A 2 -1.83 -20.54 7.43
CA SER A 2 -1.43 -19.35 8.19
C SER A 2 -0.97 -18.22 7.25
N ARG A 3 -0.94 -16.98 7.76
CA ARG A 3 -0.45 -15.81 7.01
C ARG A 3 1.01 -15.98 6.56
N LEU A 4 1.82 -16.61 7.41
CA LEU A 4 3.23 -16.95 7.14
C LEU A 4 3.37 -17.99 6.03
N GLU A 5 2.57 -19.06 6.04
CA GLU A 5 2.58 -20.09 4.98
C GLU A 5 2.20 -19.52 3.60
N LYS A 6 1.25 -18.58 3.56
CA LYS A 6 0.89 -17.88 2.31
C LYS A 6 2.02 -16.98 1.79
N LEU A 7 2.77 -16.33 2.67
CA LEU A 7 3.92 -15.50 2.30
C LEU A 7 5.09 -16.35 1.79
N GLN A 8 5.38 -17.48 2.44
CA GLN A 8 6.44 -18.41 2.04
C GLN A 8 6.21 -18.96 0.63
N ARG A 9 5.00 -19.44 0.31
CA ARG A 9 4.68 -19.91 -1.05
C ARG A 9 4.83 -18.84 -2.13
N ARG A 10 4.59 -17.57 -1.80
CA ARG A 10 4.79 -16.46 -2.74
C ARG A 10 6.27 -16.19 -2.99
N LEU A 11 7.11 -16.29 -1.96
CA LEU A 11 8.56 -16.17 -2.10
C LEU A 11 9.14 -17.30 -2.96
N GLU A 12 8.72 -18.54 -2.74
CA GLU A 12 9.12 -19.70 -3.54
C GLU A 12 8.76 -19.54 -5.03
N ALA A 13 7.55 -19.04 -5.32
CA ALA A 13 7.11 -18.77 -6.69
C ALA A 13 7.95 -17.68 -7.37
N ILE A 14 8.35 -16.64 -6.62
CA ILE A 14 9.20 -15.56 -7.15
C ILE A 14 10.60 -16.09 -7.46
N GLU A 15 11.19 -16.92 -6.59
CA GLU A 15 12.51 -17.53 -6.83
C GLU A 15 12.53 -18.42 -8.08
N GLU A 16 11.43 -19.09 -8.39
CA GLU A 16 11.33 -19.89 -9.61
C GLU A 16 11.18 -19.02 -10.88
N LEU A 17 10.43 -17.92 -10.79
CA LEU A 17 10.28 -16.95 -11.87
C LEU A 17 11.60 -16.21 -12.19
N GLU A 18 12.40 -15.87 -11.17
CA GLU A 18 13.69 -15.16 -11.34
C GLU A 18 14.70 -15.92 -12.21
N LYS A 19 14.64 -17.27 -12.23
CA LYS A 19 15.56 -18.12 -13.01
C LYS A 19 15.42 -17.92 -14.52
N ASN A 20 14.21 -17.61 -14.98
CA ASN A 20 13.87 -17.46 -16.39
C ASN A 20 13.55 -16.01 -16.78
N ALA A 21 13.68 -15.08 -15.82
CA ALA A 21 13.36 -13.68 -16.01
C ALA A 21 14.33 -12.99 -16.96
N THR A 22 13.81 -12.12 -17.82
CA THR A 22 14.62 -11.14 -18.56
C THR A 22 15.25 -10.13 -17.59
N PRO A 23 16.23 -9.31 -18.02
CA PRO A 23 16.84 -8.29 -17.16
C PRO A 23 15.80 -7.36 -16.51
N SER A 24 14.82 -6.86 -17.26
CA SER A 24 13.76 -5.99 -16.72
C SER A 24 12.81 -6.74 -15.77
N GLU A 25 12.43 -7.99 -16.09
CA GLU A 25 11.59 -8.80 -15.20
C GLU A 25 12.29 -9.12 -13.88
N ARG A 26 13.62 -9.30 -13.91
CA ARG A 26 14.41 -9.61 -12.72
C ARG A 26 14.40 -8.45 -11.72
N VAL A 27 14.44 -7.20 -12.19
CA VAL A 27 14.35 -6.02 -11.32
C VAL A 27 13.00 -6.02 -10.59
N PHE A 28 11.90 -6.14 -11.32
CA PHE A 28 10.55 -6.20 -10.75
C PHE A 28 10.38 -7.35 -9.74
N LEU A 29 10.90 -8.54 -10.07
CA LEU A 29 10.81 -9.71 -9.20
C LEU A 29 11.64 -9.55 -7.92
N GLN A 30 12.82 -8.96 -8.00
CA GLN A 30 13.67 -8.68 -6.84
C GLN A 30 13.02 -7.66 -5.89
N GLU A 31 12.42 -6.60 -6.43
CA GLU A 31 11.67 -5.63 -5.61
C GLU A 31 10.45 -6.27 -4.95
N THR A 32 9.72 -7.09 -5.72
CA THR A 32 8.56 -7.84 -5.22
C THR A 32 8.97 -8.81 -4.10
N ARG A 33 10.10 -9.50 -4.25
CA ARG A 33 10.69 -10.37 -3.23
C ARG A 33 11.02 -9.58 -1.96
N ALA A 34 11.75 -8.48 -2.08
CA ALA A 34 12.13 -7.63 -0.95
C ALA A 34 10.91 -7.13 -0.17
N ARG A 35 9.80 -6.81 -0.85
CA ARG A 35 8.54 -6.42 -0.21
C ARG A 35 7.95 -7.55 0.63
N TYR A 36 7.94 -8.78 0.11
CA TYR A 36 7.42 -9.94 0.83
C TYR A 36 8.33 -10.37 2.00
N GLU A 37 9.65 -10.25 1.84
CA GLU A 37 10.62 -10.51 2.91
C GLU A 37 10.45 -9.53 4.08
N ARG A 38 10.30 -8.22 3.79
CA ARG A 38 9.98 -7.22 4.82
C ARG A 38 8.67 -7.54 5.54
N ALA A 39 7.61 -7.87 4.80
CA ALA A 39 6.32 -8.22 5.39
C ALA A 39 6.39 -9.47 6.29
N ALA A 40 7.22 -10.45 5.95
CA ALA A 40 7.46 -11.63 6.77
C ALA A 40 8.23 -11.28 8.06
N LEU A 41 9.26 -10.42 7.97
CA LEU A 41 10.02 -9.91 9.12
C LEU A 41 9.15 -9.12 10.10
N THR A 42 8.33 -8.19 9.60
CA THR A 42 7.42 -7.39 10.45
C THR A 42 6.37 -8.28 11.14
N SER A 43 5.86 -9.29 10.43
CA SER A 43 4.91 -10.24 11.00
C SER A 43 5.52 -11.13 12.09
N ALA A 44 6.84 -11.39 12.03
CA ALA A 44 7.57 -12.18 13.03
C ALA A 44 7.99 -11.37 14.27
N GLN A 45 8.13 -10.03 14.14
CA GLN A 45 8.61 -9.14 15.21
C GLN A 45 7.50 -8.47 16.03
N SER A 46 6.24 -8.70 15.70
CA SER A 46 5.08 -8.15 16.43
C SER A 46 4.85 -8.91 17.74
N GLY A 47 5.71 -8.69 18.74
CA GLY A 47 5.46 -9.10 20.12
C GLY A 47 4.39 -8.24 20.80
N PRO A 48 3.85 -8.65 21.96
CA PRO A 48 2.87 -7.86 22.69
C PRO A 48 3.53 -6.56 23.17
N GLN A 49 3.20 -5.45 22.53
CA GLN A 49 3.59 -4.12 22.99
C GLN A 49 2.91 -3.83 24.33
N GLU A 50 3.67 -3.35 25.33
CA GLU A 50 3.10 -2.84 26.58
C GLU A 50 2.12 -1.71 26.25
N GLN A 51 0.83 -1.97 26.48
CA GLN A 51 -0.25 -1.01 26.24
C GLN A 51 -0.29 -0.02 27.40
N ASN A 52 0.39 1.11 27.25
CA ASN A 52 0.16 2.28 28.10
C ASN A 52 -0.83 3.25 27.41
N ALA A 53 -1.38 4.19 28.17
CA ALA A 53 -2.41 5.11 27.67
C ALA A 53 -1.93 5.94 26.47
N GLU A 54 -0.66 6.34 26.42
CA GLU A 54 -0.10 7.07 25.27
C GLU A 54 -0.02 6.19 24.01
N ALA A 55 0.39 4.93 24.14
CA ALA A 55 0.46 4.00 23.02
C ALA A 55 -0.93 3.69 22.45
N LEU A 56 -1.94 3.58 23.32
CA LEU A 56 -3.33 3.39 22.93
C LEU A 56 -3.90 4.64 22.24
N ALA A 57 -3.61 5.84 22.76
CA ALA A 57 -4.02 7.10 22.13
C ALA A 57 -3.41 7.28 20.72
N ARG A 58 -2.11 6.99 20.56
CA ARG A 58 -1.47 7.00 19.22
C ARG A 58 -2.06 5.96 18.28
N SER A 59 -2.41 4.78 18.81
CA SER A 59 -3.06 3.73 18.02
C SER A 59 -4.47 4.14 17.58
N LEU A 60 -5.19 4.89 18.42
CA LEU A 60 -6.48 5.50 18.08
C LEU A 60 -6.35 6.57 17.00
N ASP A 61 -5.38 7.46 17.12
CA ASP A 61 -5.10 8.47 16.09
C ASP A 61 -4.81 7.82 14.74
N GLN A 62 -3.98 6.78 14.72
CA GLN A 62 -3.69 5.98 13.51
C GLN A 62 -4.92 5.26 12.99
N GLY A 63 -5.76 4.70 13.87
CA GLY A 63 -7.01 4.05 13.51
C GLY A 63 -7.98 5.02 12.85
N ILE A 64 -8.15 6.22 13.40
CA ILE A 64 -9.03 7.26 12.86
C ILE A 64 -8.51 7.76 11.50
N HIS A 65 -7.20 7.99 11.36
CA HIS A 65 -6.60 8.35 10.08
C HIS A 65 -6.78 7.26 9.02
N GLY A 66 -6.55 6.00 9.40
CA GLY A 66 -6.79 4.85 8.51
C GLY A 66 -8.26 4.72 8.10
N LEU A 67 -9.19 4.95 9.02
CA LEU A 67 -10.63 4.98 8.71
C LEU A 67 -10.98 6.10 7.73
N HIS A 68 -10.38 7.28 7.89
CA HIS A 68 -10.54 8.39 6.96
C HIS A 68 -10.04 8.01 5.55
N SER A 69 -8.83 7.47 5.44
CA SER A 69 -8.27 7.02 4.16
C SER A 69 -9.15 5.97 3.48
N LEU A 70 -9.70 4.99 4.22
CA LEU A 70 -10.63 4.00 3.66
C LEU A 70 -11.91 4.63 3.13
N ASN A 71 -12.47 5.62 3.84
CA ASN A 71 -13.66 6.35 3.40
C ASN A 71 -13.37 7.22 2.17
N TYR A 72 -12.19 7.84 2.11
CA TYR A 72 -11.73 8.54 0.92
C TYR A 72 -11.63 7.60 -0.28
N GLN A 73 -11.02 6.42 -0.11
CA GLN A 73 -10.94 5.42 -1.18
C GLN A 73 -12.33 4.97 -1.64
N LEU A 74 -13.29 4.75 -0.73
CA LEU A 74 -14.68 4.46 -1.06
C LEU A 74 -15.40 5.58 -1.82
N SER A 75 -14.94 6.83 -1.69
CA SER A 75 -15.54 7.97 -2.39
C SER A 75 -15.14 8.08 -3.87
N LYS A 76 -14.13 7.31 -4.33
CA LYS A 76 -13.66 7.35 -5.72
C LYS A 76 -14.76 6.87 -6.68
N PRO A 77 -15.03 7.59 -7.80
CA PRO A 77 -16.22 7.40 -8.63
C PRO A 77 -16.25 6.09 -9.45
N ASP A 78 -15.11 5.42 -9.64
CA ASP A 78 -14.97 4.25 -10.52
C ASP A 78 -14.51 2.98 -9.76
N LEU A 79 -14.94 2.83 -8.52
CA LEU A 79 -14.56 1.65 -7.72
C LEU A 79 -15.32 0.39 -8.15
N ASP A 80 -14.58 -0.68 -8.42
CA ASP A 80 -15.17 -1.99 -8.72
C ASP A 80 -16.02 -2.53 -7.55
N PRO A 81 -17.17 -3.18 -7.79
CA PRO A 81 -18.07 -3.64 -6.72
C PRO A 81 -17.44 -4.60 -5.69
N TYR A 82 -16.47 -5.43 -6.09
CA TYR A 82 -15.76 -6.29 -5.15
C TYR A 82 -14.84 -5.47 -4.24
N TRP A 83 -14.20 -4.45 -4.79
CA TRP A 83 -13.41 -3.49 -4.00
C TRP A 83 -14.27 -2.68 -3.04
N VAL A 84 -15.47 -2.25 -3.46
CA VAL A 84 -16.42 -1.56 -2.58
C VAL A 84 -16.77 -2.44 -1.38
N THR A 85 -17.13 -3.71 -1.63
CA THR A 85 -17.46 -4.67 -0.56
C THR A 85 -16.27 -4.87 0.38
N TYR A 86 -15.07 -5.06 -0.17
CA TYR A 86 -13.86 -5.23 0.61
C TYR A 86 -13.56 -4.02 1.50
N LEU A 87 -13.63 -2.80 0.96
CA LEU A 87 -13.37 -1.58 1.71
C LEU A 87 -14.42 -1.34 2.79
N GLN A 88 -15.70 -1.61 2.51
CA GLN A 88 -16.77 -1.53 3.51
C GLN A 88 -16.52 -2.51 4.68
N ASP A 89 -16.05 -3.72 4.39
CA ASP A 89 -15.66 -4.68 5.43
C ASP A 89 -14.44 -4.21 6.22
N GLN A 90 -13.46 -3.55 5.59
CA GLN A 90 -12.33 -2.95 6.31
C GLN A 90 -12.79 -1.78 7.20
N VAL A 91 -13.65 -0.89 6.70
CA VAL A 91 -14.24 0.21 7.48
C VAL A 91 -14.87 -0.32 8.76
N LYS A 92 -15.74 -1.33 8.67
CA LYS A 92 -16.36 -1.97 9.84
C LYS A 92 -15.33 -2.52 10.83
N ARG A 93 -14.26 -3.14 10.34
CA ARG A 93 -13.17 -3.66 11.20
C ARG A 93 -12.44 -2.54 11.92
N TYR A 94 -12.17 -1.43 11.24
CA TYR A 94 -11.54 -0.25 11.83
C TYR A 94 -12.45 0.38 12.89
N GLU A 95 -13.74 0.55 12.60
CA GLU A 95 -14.71 1.08 13.57
C GLU A 95 -14.77 0.23 14.85
N VAL A 96 -14.84 -1.10 14.71
CA VAL A 96 -14.81 -2.02 15.86
C VAL A 96 -13.48 -1.93 16.62
N GLY A 97 -12.35 -1.87 15.90
CA GLY A 97 -11.03 -1.73 16.51
C GLY A 97 -10.85 -0.41 17.27
N ILE A 98 -11.30 0.70 16.69
CA ILE A 98 -11.31 2.04 17.32
C ILE A 98 -12.16 2.01 18.58
N GLN A 99 -13.37 1.44 18.51
CA GLN A 99 -14.24 1.32 19.68
C GLN A 99 -13.59 0.52 20.79
N HIS A 100 -12.95 -0.61 20.45
CA HIS A 100 -12.22 -1.41 21.42
C HIS A 100 -11.06 -0.66 22.08
N LEU A 101 -10.27 0.12 21.31
CA LEU A 101 -9.18 0.93 21.86
C LEU A 101 -9.71 2.06 22.77
N ARG A 102 -10.87 2.64 22.46
CA ARG A 102 -11.52 3.63 23.34
C ARG A 102 -11.91 3.01 24.67
N GLU A 103 -12.53 1.83 24.65
CA GLU A 103 -12.91 1.09 25.87
C GLU A 103 -11.67 0.76 26.73
N GLN A 104 -10.53 0.43 26.10
CA GLN A 104 -9.27 0.21 26.81
C GLN A 104 -8.72 1.49 27.45
N LEU A 105 -8.78 2.63 26.77
CA LEU A 105 -8.38 3.93 27.34
C LEU A 105 -9.27 4.37 28.50
N ASP A 106 -10.58 4.21 28.34
CA ASP A 106 -11.57 4.54 29.38
C ASP A 106 -11.35 3.66 30.62
N ALA A 107 -11.03 2.37 30.44
CA ALA A 107 -10.68 1.47 31.54
C ALA A 107 -9.39 1.89 32.30
N LEU A 108 -8.48 2.60 31.62
CA LEU A 108 -7.30 3.21 32.25
C LEU A 108 -7.59 4.58 32.88
N GLY A 109 -8.84 5.06 32.83
CA GLY A 109 -9.25 6.37 33.36
C GLY A 109 -8.80 7.55 32.50
N HIS A 110 -8.41 7.33 31.25
CA HIS A 110 -7.98 8.37 30.33
C HIS A 110 -9.08 8.73 29.33
N VAL A 111 -9.56 9.98 29.38
CA VAL A 111 -10.50 10.49 28.39
C VAL A 111 -9.75 10.82 27.10
N TYR A 112 -10.06 10.11 26.02
CA TYR A 112 -9.51 10.40 24.70
C TYR A 112 -10.19 11.63 24.09
N VAL A 113 -9.39 12.62 23.70
CA VAL A 113 -9.83 13.76 22.90
C VAL A 113 -9.12 13.67 21.54
N PRO A 114 -9.85 13.44 20.43
CA PRO A 114 -9.22 13.36 19.13
C PRO A 114 -8.55 14.70 18.78
N PRO A 115 -7.37 14.69 18.16
CA PRO A 115 -6.76 15.92 17.65
C PRO A 115 -7.69 16.57 16.62
N ILE A 116 -7.70 17.91 16.59
CA ILE A 116 -8.47 18.66 15.58
C ILE A 116 -7.91 18.28 14.19
N PRO A 117 -8.76 17.85 13.24
CA PRO A 117 -8.33 17.56 11.89
C PRO A 117 -7.67 18.78 11.25
N ASP A 118 -6.46 18.60 10.72
CA ASP A 118 -5.78 19.59 9.90
C ASP A 118 -6.12 19.30 8.44
N GLU A 119 -7.26 19.82 8.00
CA GLU A 119 -7.80 19.58 6.65
C GLU A 119 -6.79 19.88 5.53
N PRO A 120 -6.05 21.01 5.55
CA PRO A 120 -4.98 21.25 4.58
C PRO A 120 -3.91 20.16 4.56
N LYS A 121 -3.50 19.67 5.73
CA LYS A 121 -2.51 18.60 5.83
C LYS A 121 -3.04 17.28 5.30
N MET A 122 -4.31 16.96 5.59
CA MET A 122 -4.96 15.75 5.08
C MET A 122 -5.11 15.79 3.55
N GLN A 123 -5.52 16.91 2.98
CA GLN A 123 -5.57 17.10 1.52
C GLN A 123 -4.19 16.97 0.88
N ALA A 124 -3.15 17.56 1.49
CA ALA A 124 -1.79 17.44 0.99
C ALA A 124 -1.28 15.98 1.06
N GLU A 125 -1.63 15.22 2.10
CA GLU A 125 -1.33 13.80 2.22
C GLU A 125 -2.07 12.97 1.15
N GLU A 126 -3.36 13.25 0.90
CA GLU A 126 -4.15 12.60 -0.15
C GLU A 126 -3.60 12.87 -1.56
N GLU A 127 -3.24 14.13 -1.85
CA GLU A 127 -2.61 14.49 -3.11
C GLU A 127 -1.27 13.78 -3.30
N ARG A 128 -0.44 13.74 -2.24
CA ARG A 128 0.84 13.04 -2.28
C ARG A 128 0.65 11.54 -2.50
N GLU A 129 -0.27 10.91 -1.75
CA GLU A 129 -0.58 9.49 -1.91
C GLU A 129 -1.10 9.19 -3.32
N GLY A 130 -1.96 10.06 -3.88
CA GLY A 130 -2.45 9.94 -5.25
C GLY A 130 -1.34 10.08 -6.31
N VAL A 131 -0.33 10.93 -6.08
CA VAL A 131 0.85 11.03 -6.96
C VAL A 131 1.74 9.79 -6.82
N GLU A 132 1.98 9.31 -5.60
CA GLU A 132 2.75 8.09 -5.34
C GLU A 132 2.10 6.83 -5.93
N GLU A 133 0.76 6.73 -5.90
CA GLU A 133 0.00 5.63 -6.50
C GLU A 133 0.17 5.64 -8.02
N ARG A 134 -0.06 6.78 -8.68
CA ARG A 134 0.14 6.93 -10.13
C ARG A 134 1.57 6.67 -10.55
N LEU A 135 2.55 7.11 -9.74
CA LEU A 135 3.96 6.86 -10.01
C LEU A 135 4.24 5.36 -10.03
N ARG A 136 3.78 4.62 -9.01
CA ARG A 136 3.94 3.16 -8.93
C ARG A 136 3.29 2.44 -10.10
N GLU A 137 2.08 2.85 -10.50
CA GLU A 137 1.39 2.27 -11.66
C GLU A 137 2.19 2.47 -12.96
N ARG A 138 2.74 3.67 -13.15
CA ARG A 138 3.52 4.01 -14.35
C ARG A 138 4.87 3.32 -14.38
N GLU A 139 5.57 3.23 -13.25
CA GLU A 139 6.81 2.45 -13.12
C GLU A 139 6.56 0.97 -13.43
N THR A 140 5.50 0.39 -12.87
CA THR A 140 5.12 -1.01 -13.16
C THR A 140 4.81 -1.20 -14.65
N LEU A 141 4.05 -0.29 -15.27
CA LEU A 141 3.71 -0.37 -16.69
C LEU A 141 4.95 -0.22 -17.58
N LEU A 142 5.89 0.65 -17.23
CA LEU A 142 7.16 0.80 -17.94
C LEU A 142 7.94 -0.52 -17.92
N GLU A 143 8.12 -1.13 -16.75
CA GLU A 143 8.84 -2.39 -16.60
C GLU A 143 8.20 -3.54 -17.38
N LEU A 144 6.87 -3.66 -17.32
CA LEU A 144 6.13 -4.67 -18.08
C LEU A 144 6.25 -4.45 -19.60
N THR A 145 6.19 -3.20 -20.04
CA THR A 145 6.34 -2.85 -21.46
C THR A 145 7.76 -3.14 -21.96
N GLN A 146 8.78 -2.88 -21.13
CA GLN A 146 10.17 -3.22 -21.44
C GLN A 146 10.35 -4.74 -21.55
N ALA A 147 9.85 -5.51 -20.59
CA ALA A 147 9.91 -6.97 -20.61
C ALA A 147 9.22 -7.56 -21.86
N TRP A 148 8.09 -6.99 -22.26
CA TRP A 148 7.42 -7.38 -23.50
C TRP A 148 8.27 -7.07 -24.73
N ALA A 149 8.86 -5.86 -24.80
CA ALA A 149 9.70 -5.44 -25.92
C ALA A 149 10.96 -6.31 -26.08
N GLU A 150 11.56 -6.75 -24.97
CA GLU A 150 12.71 -7.67 -24.97
C GLU A 150 12.36 -9.03 -25.60
N ARG A 151 11.12 -9.51 -25.44
CA ARG A 151 10.67 -10.82 -25.91
C ARG A 151 10.09 -10.79 -27.33
N HIS A 152 9.46 -9.69 -27.71
CA HIS A 152 8.69 -9.57 -28.95
C HIS A 152 9.29 -8.58 -29.96
N GLY A 153 10.37 -7.89 -29.59
CA GLY A 153 10.99 -6.84 -30.37
C GLY A 153 10.35 -5.48 -30.12
N THR A 154 11.13 -4.43 -30.35
CA THR A 154 10.69 -3.05 -30.20
C THR A 154 10.31 -2.48 -31.55
N ASP A 155 9.01 -2.25 -31.77
CA ASP A 155 8.55 -1.47 -32.91
C ASP A 155 8.45 0.04 -32.58
N ALA A 156 8.09 0.85 -33.57
CA ALA A 156 7.99 2.30 -33.39
C ALA A 156 6.92 2.71 -32.38
N GLN A 157 5.85 1.91 -32.22
CA GLN A 157 4.78 2.19 -31.27
C GLN A 157 5.27 1.92 -29.84
N VAL A 158 5.89 0.78 -29.60
CA VAL A 158 6.43 0.37 -28.30
C VAL A 158 7.56 1.30 -27.86
N ALA A 159 8.43 1.73 -28.78
CA ALA A 159 9.45 2.75 -28.49
C ALA A 159 8.82 4.10 -28.08
N GLY A 160 7.74 4.50 -28.74
CA GLY A 160 6.98 5.70 -28.39
C GLY A 160 6.33 5.60 -27.01
N ASP A 161 5.71 4.46 -26.70
CA ASP A 161 5.07 4.20 -25.41
C ASP A 161 6.08 4.19 -24.25
N LEU A 162 7.24 3.54 -24.42
CA LEU A 162 8.31 3.54 -23.42
C LEU A 162 8.82 4.95 -23.13
N LYS A 163 9.01 5.77 -24.18
CA LYS A 163 9.44 7.16 -24.01
C LYS A 163 8.40 8.00 -23.26
N ARG A 164 7.13 7.88 -23.66
CA ARG A 164 6.01 8.57 -22.99
C ARG A 164 5.91 8.18 -21.51
N LEU A 165 6.01 6.89 -21.20
CA LEU A 165 5.96 6.42 -19.81
C LEU A 165 7.12 6.98 -18.98
N ALA A 166 8.32 7.05 -19.54
CA ALA A 166 9.47 7.66 -18.86
C ALA A 166 9.24 9.16 -18.56
N GLU A 167 8.72 9.92 -19.52
CA GLU A 167 8.38 11.35 -19.33
C GLU A 167 7.27 11.54 -18.28
N GLU A 168 6.24 10.70 -18.28
CA GLU A 168 5.18 10.72 -17.27
C GLU A 168 5.71 10.42 -15.86
N ILE A 169 6.62 9.45 -15.73
CA ILE A 169 7.28 9.10 -14.46
C ILE A 169 8.12 10.27 -13.93
N GLU A 170 8.93 10.90 -14.77
CA GLU A 170 9.72 12.07 -14.37
C GLU A 170 8.82 13.23 -13.93
N GLY A 171 7.73 13.47 -14.66
CA GLY A 171 6.74 14.49 -14.31
C GLY A 171 6.04 14.23 -12.98
N LEU A 172 5.77 12.97 -12.64
CA LEU A 172 5.19 12.59 -11.35
C LEU A 172 6.21 12.69 -10.21
N ARG A 173 7.46 12.27 -10.42
CA ARG A 173 8.55 12.40 -9.42
C ARG A 173 8.83 13.86 -9.06
N ALA A 174 8.72 14.78 -10.01
CA ALA A 174 8.91 16.22 -9.75
C ALA A 174 7.81 16.87 -8.90
N ARG A 175 6.68 16.15 -8.65
CA ARG A 175 5.55 16.62 -7.84
C ARG A 175 5.57 16.08 -6.40
N LEU A 176 6.51 15.18 -6.09
CA LEU A 176 6.76 14.62 -4.75
C LEU A 176 7.91 15.37 -4.06
#